data_AF-A0A1G3XUH6-F1
#
_entry.id   AF-A0A1G3XUH6-F1
#
_cell.length_a   1.000
_cell.length_b   1.000
_cell.length_c   1.000
_cell.angle_alpha   90.00
_cell.angle_beta   90.00
_cell.angle_gamma   90.00
#
_symmetry.space_group_name_H-M   'P 1'
#
loop_
_entity.id
_entity.type
_entity.pdbx_description
1 polymer ?
#
loop_
_entity_poly.entity_id
_entity_poly.type
_entity_poly.pdbx_seq_one_letter_code
_entity_poly.pdbx_strand_id
1 'polypeptide(L)'
;ISSNLSESGLFIRTNRGFAPDTAIDIELVMPDGKTSSLKGLVRRTIKTPMSTLKNGMGVELIEKDAAYINFLKSFTEETETDTEKITPPEFQIISCPNCGVKNKVSSEKLSLGPKCGRCGTPLTINMP
;
A
#
# COMPACT_ATOMS: atom_id res chain seq x y z
N ILE A 1 -5.12 24.14 -2.34
CA ILE A 1 -4.72 23.42 -1.13
C ILE A 1 -5.35 22.04 -1.23
N SER A 2 -4.55 20.97 -1.17
CA SER A 2 -4.77 19.61 -1.70
C SER A 2 -6.19 19.06 -1.53
N SER A 3 -6.76 18.48 -2.60
CA SER A 3 -8.16 18.01 -2.59
C SER A 3 -8.34 16.62 -2.00
N ASN A 4 -7.26 15.84 -1.92
CA ASN A 4 -7.31 14.44 -1.56
C ASN A 4 -5.88 13.98 -1.23
N LEU A 5 -5.66 13.59 0.03
CA LEU A 5 -4.47 12.89 0.50
C LEU A 5 -4.91 11.42 0.63
N SER A 6 -4.33 10.54 -0.16
CA SER A 6 -4.62 9.11 -0.14
C SER A 6 -3.34 8.34 0.11
N GLU A 7 -3.48 7.09 0.59
CA GLU A 7 -2.37 6.19 0.80
C GLU A 7 -1.52 6.01 -0.49
N SER A 8 -2.13 6.04 -1.67
CA SER A 8 -1.40 5.83 -2.94
C SER A 8 -1.00 7.13 -3.65
N GLY A 9 -1.54 8.29 -3.27
CA GLY A 9 -1.35 9.48 -4.07
C GLY A 9 -1.87 10.79 -3.50
N LEU A 10 -1.46 11.87 -4.16
CA LEU A 10 -1.73 13.24 -3.78
C LEU A 10 -2.26 14.03 -4.99
N PHE A 11 -3.38 14.74 -4.81
CA PHE A 11 -3.81 15.73 -5.80
C PHE A 11 -3.40 17.15 -5.39
N ILE A 12 -2.44 17.72 -6.12
CA ILE A 12 -1.93 19.07 -5.94
C ILE A 12 -2.68 20.03 -6.87
N ARG A 13 -3.43 20.97 -6.30
CA ARG A 13 -4.02 22.07 -7.09
C ARG A 13 -2.91 23.03 -7.50
N THR A 14 -2.62 23.10 -8.80
CA THR A 14 -1.63 24.00 -9.37
C THR A 14 -2.06 24.40 -10.78
N ASN A 15 -1.79 25.66 -11.16
CA ASN A 15 -1.93 26.13 -12.54
C ASN A 15 -0.69 25.79 -13.39
N ARG A 16 0.42 25.42 -12.74
CA ARG A 16 1.68 25.00 -13.36
C ARG A 16 1.98 23.58 -12.91
N GLY A 17 1.29 22.61 -13.49
CA GLY A 17 1.62 21.20 -13.30
C GLY A 17 2.78 20.78 -14.18
N PHE A 18 3.57 19.83 -13.69
CA PHE A 18 4.62 19.18 -14.46
C PHE A 18 4.02 18.22 -15.49
N ALA A 19 4.88 17.69 -16.37
CA ALA A 19 4.48 16.68 -17.34
C ALA A 19 4.21 15.34 -16.63
N PRO A 20 3.35 14.48 -17.20
CA PRO A 20 3.26 13.09 -16.76
C PRO A 20 4.64 12.42 -16.70
N ASP A 21 4.80 11.50 -15.75
CA ASP A 21 6.02 10.76 -15.41
C ASP A 21 7.20 11.61 -14.93
N THR A 22 6.97 12.88 -14.59
CA THR A 22 7.97 13.69 -13.88
C THR A 22 8.05 13.24 -12.42
N ALA A 23 9.24 12.88 -11.95
CA ALA A 23 9.50 12.66 -10.53
C ALA A 23 9.61 14.01 -9.82
N ILE A 24 8.89 14.14 -8.70
CA ILE A 24 8.87 15.35 -7.89
C ILE A 24 9.11 15.01 -6.42
N ASP A 25 9.90 15.87 -5.77
CA ASP A 25 10.02 15.90 -4.33
C ASP A 25 8.94 16.86 -3.78
N ILE A 26 8.22 16.41 -2.76
CA ILE A 26 7.09 17.13 -2.17
C ILE A 26 7.37 17.30 -0.69
N GLU A 27 7.38 18.55 -0.24
CA GLU A 27 7.37 18.89 1.18
C GLU A 27 5.96 19.29 1.61
N LEU A 28 5.37 18.53 2.52
CA LEU A 28 4.04 18.75 3.06
C LEU A 28 4.16 19.25 4.50
N VAL A 29 3.61 20.44 4.78
CA VAL A 29 3.50 20.94 6.16
C VAL A 29 2.29 20.27 6.82
N MET A 30 2.55 19.52 7.87
CA MET A 30 1.58 18.78 8.66
C MET A 30 0.89 19.70 9.68
N PRO A 31 -0.31 19.34 10.19
CA PRO A 31 -1.03 20.18 11.17
C PRO A 31 -0.31 20.36 12.51
N ASP A 32 0.59 19.43 12.85
CA ASP A 32 1.46 19.52 14.04
C ASP A 32 2.67 20.47 13.83
N GLY A 33 2.73 21.14 12.68
CA GLY A 33 3.80 22.05 12.30
C GLY A 33 5.07 21.35 11.78
N LYS A 34 5.10 20.03 11.71
CA LYS A 34 6.23 19.29 11.12
C LYS A 34 6.15 19.30 9.60
N THR A 35 7.31 19.15 8.96
CA THR A 35 7.40 18.97 7.51
C THR A 35 7.59 17.49 7.19
N SER A 36 6.75 16.97 6.32
CA SER A 36 6.88 15.65 5.74
C SER A 36 7.50 15.74 4.34
N SER A 37 8.49 14.90 4.06
CA SER A 37 9.15 14.79 2.76
C SER A 37 8.68 13.53 2.05
N LEU A 38 8.11 13.71 0.86
CA LEU A 38 7.55 12.65 0.03
C LEU A 38 8.17 12.71 -1.36
N LYS A 39 8.27 11.57 -2.04
CA LYS A 39 8.57 11.54 -3.47
C LYS A 39 7.42 10.94 -4.24
N GLY A 40 7.11 11.51 -5.41
CA GLY A 40 6.07 10.99 -6.26
C GLY A 40 6.28 11.21 -7.74
N LEU A 41 5.55 10.45 -8.54
CA LEU A 41 5.49 10.58 -9.99
C LEU A 41 4.18 11.23 -10.41
N VAL A 42 4.27 12.20 -11.30
CA VAL A 42 3.09 12.84 -11.86
C VAL A 42 2.39 11.86 -12.80
N ARG A 43 1.15 11.46 -12.48
CA ARG A 43 0.38 10.57 -13.36
C ARG A 43 -0.53 11.29 -14.31
N ARG A 44 -1.04 12.45 -13.90
CA ARG A 44 -1.93 13.25 -14.75
C ARG A 44 -1.87 14.71 -14.37
N THR A 45 -1.94 15.55 -15.39
CA THR A 45 -2.09 16.99 -15.22
C THR A 45 -3.40 17.40 -15.87
N ILE A 46 -4.35 17.85 -15.05
CA ILE A 46 -5.65 18.32 -15.52
C ILE A 46 -5.48 19.81 -15.82
N LYS A 47 -5.43 20.13 -17.12
CA LYS A 47 -5.41 21.50 -17.64
C LYS A 47 -6.73 21.74 -18.36
N THR A 48 -7.69 22.34 -17.68
CA THR A 48 -8.96 22.74 -18.29
C THR A 48 -8.88 24.20 -18.74
N PRO A 49 -9.26 24.55 -19.98
CA PRO A 49 -9.18 25.94 -20.48
C PRO A 49 -10.14 26.91 -19.77
N MET A 50 -11.14 26.38 -19.06
CA MET A 50 -12.12 27.14 -18.31
C MET A 50 -11.65 27.34 -16.86
N SER A 51 -11.59 28.59 -16.39
CA SER A 51 -11.13 28.96 -15.04
C SER A 51 -11.97 28.35 -13.90
N THR A 52 -13.12 27.77 -14.23
CA THR A 52 -14.07 27.14 -13.30
C THR A 52 -13.80 25.65 -13.03
N LEU A 53 -12.94 24.98 -13.81
CA LEU A 53 -12.57 23.58 -13.58
C LEU A 53 -11.20 23.47 -12.89
N LYS A 54 -11.13 22.58 -11.90
CA LYS A 54 -10.02 22.41 -10.97
C LYS A 54 -8.73 22.04 -11.72
N ASN A 55 -7.89 23.03 -12.00
CA ASN A 55 -6.53 22.78 -12.49
C ASN A 55 -5.70 22.12 -11.39
N GLY A 56 -4.91 21.12 -11.78
CA GLY A 56 -4.03 20.45 -10.85
C GLY A 56 -3.33 19.25 -11.43
N MET A 57 -2.61 18.58 -10.56
CA MET A 57 -1.71 17.50 -10.86
C MET A 57 -1.97 16.36 -9.89
N GLY A 58 -2.26 15.19 -10.44
CA GLY A 58 -2.31 13.95 -9.68
C GLY A 58 -0.92 13.34 -9.63
N VAL A 59 -0.44 13.10 -8.42
CA VAL A 59 0.88 12.54 -8.13
C VAL A 59 0.67 11.21 -7.42
N GLU A 60 1.33 10.16 -7.90
CA GLU A 60 1.43 8.88 -7.20
C GLU A 60 2.66 8.90 -6.30
N LEU A 61 2.50 8.53 -5.03
CA LEU A 61 3.60 8.55 -4.06
C LEU A 61 4.44 7.26 -4.20
N ILE A 62 5.75 7.43 -4.42
CA ILE A 62 6.73 6.34 -4.48
C ILE A 62 7.38 6.13 -3.12
N GLU A 63 7.79 7.24 -2.48
CA GLU A 63 8.46 7.23 -1.19
C GLU A 63 7.67 8.09 -0.19
N LYS A 64 7.54 7.57 1.02
CA LYS A 64 6.84 8.22 2.14
C LYS A 64 7.74 8.22 3.36
N ASP A 65 7.68 9.27 4.13
CA ASP A 65 8.40 9.40 5.39
C ASP A 65 7.53 8.99 6.60
N ALA A 66 8.20 8.78 7.73
CA ALA A 66 7.52 8.36 8.96
C ALA A 66 6.47 9.37 9.43
N ALA A 67 6.68 10.68 9.17
CA ALA A 67 5.72 11.72 9.53
C ALA A 67 4.39 11.55 8.79
N TYR A 68 4.43 11.27 7.48
CA TYR A 68 3.24 11.01 6.69
C TYR A 68 2.56 9.68 7.05
N ILE A 69 3.36 8.63 7.26
CA ILE A 69 2.83 7.31 7.66
C ILE A 69 2.11 7.42 9.01
N ASN A 70 2.71 8.09 9.99
CA ASN A 70 2.10 8.29 11.31
C ASN A 70 0.85 9.15 11.24
N PHE A 71 0.84 10.15 10.35
CA PHE A 71 -0.35 10.93 10.09
C PHE A 71 -1.47 10.08 9.49
N LEU A 72 -1.20 9.26 8.47
CA LEU A 72 -2.20 8.35 7.91
C LEU A 72 -2.72 7.38 8.98
N LYS A 73 -1.83 6.79 9.79
CA LYS A 73 -2.20 5.94 10.94
C LYS A 73 -3.17 6.62 11.91
N SER A 74 -3.06 7.94 12.09
CA SER A 74 -3.99 8.69 12.96
C SER A 74 -5.40 8.87 12.39
N PHE A 75 -5.59 8.73 11.07
CA PHE A 75 -6.91 8.78 10.42
C PHE A 75 -7.53 7.40 10.20
N THR A 76 -6.70 6.36 10.11
CA THR A 76 -7.13 4.97 9.96
C THR A 76 -6.86 4.24 11.28
N GLU A 77 -7.73 4.44 12.27
CA GLU A 77 -7.83 3.45 13.36
C GLU A 77 -8.14 2.09 12.70
N GLU A 78 -7.27 1.11 12.92
CA GLU A 78 -7.31 -0.26 12.41
C GLU A 78 -6.94 -0.47 10.93
N THR A 79 -5.67 -0.24 10.58
CA THR A 79 -4.93 -1.22 9.74
C THR A 79 -3.45 -1.11 10.06
N GLU A 80 -2.89 -2.21 10.56
CA GLU A 80 -1.47 -2.40 10.83
C GLU A 80 -0.66 -2.12 9.56
N THR A 81 -0.13 -0.91 9.44
CA THR A 81 0.90 -0.60 8.45
C THR A 81 2.24 -1.00 9.05
N ASP A 82 2.50 -2.31 8.97
CA ASP A 82 3.85 -2.84 8.90
C ASP A 82 4.51 -2.21 7.69
N THR A 83 5.48 -1.34 7.96
CA THR A 83 6.50 -0.99 6.99
C THR A 83 7.48 -2.16 6.93
N GLU A 84 7.00 -3.32 6.48
CA GLU A 84 7.85 -4.39 5.99
C GLU A 84 7.41 -4.71 4.56
N LYS A 85 8.36 -4.45 3.66
CA LYS A 85 8.62 -5.15 2.40
C LYS A 85 7.46 -6.04 1.93
N ILE A 86 6.88 -5.67 0.79
CA ILE A 86 6.02 -6.53 -0.02
C ILE A 86 6.80 -7.82 -0.36
N THR A 87 6.71 -8.83 0.49
CA THR A 87 6.81 -10.23 0.07
C THR A 87 5.38 -10.73 -0.06
N PRO A 88 4.96 -11.21 -1.24
CA PRO A 88 3.62 -11.76 -1.43
C PRO A 88 3.38 -12.89 -0.40
N PRO A 89 2.14 -13.12 0.04
CA PRO A 89 1.83 -14.21 0.96
C PRO A 89 2.35 -15.53 0.38
N GLU A 90 3.41 -16.07 0.97
CA GLU A 90 3.99 -17.33 0.56
C GLU A 90 2.98 -18.44 0.91
N PHE A 91 2.26 -18.89 -0.11
CA PHE A 91 1.42 -20.06 0.00
C PHE A 91 2.24 -21.29 -0.32
N GLN A 92 2.28 -22.24 0.60
CA GLN A 92 2.89 -23.53 0.36
C GLN A 92 1.83 -24.56 0.03
N ILE A 93 2.09 -25.38 -1.00
CA ILE A 93 1.21 -26.48 -1.37
C ILE A 93 1.68 -27.72 -0.63
N ILE A 94 0.92 -28.15 0.37
CA ILE A 94 1.22 -29.34 1.18
C ILE A 94 0.32 -30.48 0.75
N SER A 95 0.92 -31.62 0.45
CA SER A 95 0.18 -32.85 0.14
C SER A 95 -0.19 -33.55 1.43
N CYS A 96 -1.47 -33.86 1.62
CA CYS A 96 -1.94 -34.54 2.82
C CYS A 96 -1.36 -35.97 2.87
N PRO A 97 -0.73 -36.39 3.99
CA PRO A 97 -0.16 -37.73 4.11
C PRO A 97 -1.22 -38.84 4.11
N ASN A 98 -2.48 -38.51 4.42
CA ASN A 98 -3.56 -39.49 4.53
C ASN A 98 -4.38 -39.64 3.23
N CYS A 99 -4.75 -38.53 2.59
CA CYS A 99 -5.62 -38.56 1.40
C CYS A 99 -4.96 -38.06 0.10
N GLY A 100 -3.70 -37.64 0.15
CA GLY A 100 -2.94 -37.18 -1.02
C GLY A 100 -3.37 -35.82 -1.61
N VAL A 101 -4.38 -35.16 -1.03
CA VAL A 101 -4.86 -33.86 -1.53
C VAL A 101 -3.81 -32.78 -1.31
N LYS A 102 -3.58 -32.00 -2.36
CA LYS A 102 -2.75 -30.79 -2.34
C LYS A 102 -3.56 -29.65 -1.69
N ASN A 103 -3.16 -29.25 -0.50
CA ASN A 103 -3.76 -28.14 0.25
C ASN A 103 -2.87 -26.91 0.10
N LYS A 104 -3.46 -25.80 -0.36
CA LYS A 104 -2.79 -24.50 -0.38
C LYS A 104 -2.90 -23.88 1.01
N VAL A 105 -1.79 -23.74 1.72
CA VAL A 105 -1.75 -23.21 3.08
C VAL A 105 -0.90 -21.94 3.11
N SER A 106 -1.42 -20.87 3.73
CA SER A 106 -0.67 -19.64 3.97
C SER A 106 0.43 -19.84 5.03
N SER A 107 1.57 -19.17 4.88
CA SER A 107 2.66 -19.05 5.86
C SER A 107 2.18 -18.82 7.31
N GLU A 108 1.21 -17.94 7.51
CA GLU A 108 0.63 -17.65 8.82
C GLU A 108 -0.12 -18.83 9.43
N LYS A 109 -0.80 -19.62 8.59
CA LYS A 109 -1.60 -20.77 9.01
C LYS A 109 -0.77 -22.04 9.14
N LEU A 110 0.46 -22.06 8.63
CA LEU A 110 1.42 -23.16 8.83
C LEU A 110 1.73 -23.33 10.33
N SER A 111 1.94 -22.23 11.05
CA SER A 111 2.21 -22.24 12.51
C SER A 111 1.03 -22.67 13.38
N LEU A 112 -0.19 -22.67 12.82
CA LEU A 112 -1.43 -22.97 13.55
C LEU A 112 -1.91 -24.43 13.41
N GLY A 113 -1.12 -25.30 12.75
CA GLY A 113 -1.48 -26.71 12.57
C GLY A 113 -2.64 -26.91 11.58
N PRO A 114 -2.42 -26.62 10.28
CA PRO A 114 -3.47 -26.64 9.27
C PRO A 114 -4.03 -28.06 9.06
N LYS A 115 -5.35 -28.18 8.90
CA LYS A 115 -6.03 -29.45 8.63
C LYS A 115 -6.31 -29.62 7.14
N CYS A 116 -6.28 -30.86 6.67
CA CYS A 116 -6.65 -31.16 5.30
C CYS A 116 -8.12 -30.83 5.04
N GLY A 117 -8.40 -30.06 3.97
CA GLY A 117 -9.76 -29.68 3.60
C GLY A 117 -10.66 -30.85 3.16
N ARG A 118 -10.09 -32.03 2.88
CA ARG A 118 -10.83 -33.22 2.47
C ARG A 118 -11.08 -34.23 3.59
N CYS A 119 -10.04 -34.55 4.38
CA CYS A 119 -10.13 -35.61 5.40
C CYS A 119 -9.95 -35.12 6.84
N GLY A 120 -9.73 -33.82 7.05
CA GLY A 120 -9.56 -33.22 8.38
C GLY A 120 -8.27 -33.58 9.13
N THR A 121 -7.44 -34.47 8.58
CA THR A 121 -6.15 -34.86 9.17
C THR A 121 -5.20 -33.66 9.21
N PRO A 122 -4.46 -33.43 10.32
CA PRO A 122 -3.46 -32.37 10.38
C PRO A 122 -2.39 -32.59 9.32
N LEU A 123 -2.04 -31.51 8.62
CA LEU A 123 -0.95 -31.52 7.64
C LEU A 123 0.36 -31.34 8.42
N THR A 124 1.18 -32.39 8.45
CA THR A 124 2.53 -32.33 9.00
C THR A 124 3.44 -31.58 8.04
N ILE A 125 3.91 -30.43 8.49
CA ILE A 125 4.92 -29.64 7.78
C ILE A 125 6.25 -30.18 8.27
N ASN A 126 6.97 -30.93 7.43
CA ASN A 126 8.37 -31.22 7.72
C ASN A 126 9.13 -29.91 7.52
N MET A 127 9.51 -29.27 8.63
CA MET A 127 10.50 -28.20 8.62
C MET A 127 11.87 -28.85 8.37
N PRO A 128 12.56 -28.62 7.24
CA PRO A 128 13.97 -28.96 7.13
C PRO A 128 14.84 -28.02 7.98
#